data_AF-A0AA39HJI5-F1
#
_entry.id   AF-A0AA39HJI5-F1
#
_cell.length_a   1.000
_cell.length_b   1.000
_cell.length_c   1.000
_cell.angle_alpha   90.00
_cell.angle_beta   90.00
_cell.angle_gamma   90.00
#
_symmetry.space_group_name_H-M   'P 1'
#
loop_
_entity.id
_entity.type
_entity.pdbx_description
1 polymer ?
#
loop_
_entity_poly.entity_id
_entity_poly.type
_entity_poly.pdbx_seq_one_letter_code
_entity_poly.pdbx_strand_id
1 'polypeptide(L)'
;MVKSQLRLLDLVCRDANGHAVDWFITVKHAKAPSAATITSANPGNFVDEENFIEAGAVVQTILGISAHKDANVEAYSDQPPSDRKGRKVGNSNCAHAKGLYAANDKTGFHMLHNLPWGPYFTKIEKFSDPKHWFRDSSTTGGQAKGQLFLCTSLGAASMDAMVEVLNDAQVKPYYCKGNCRVQPDMSRTFQEPGIKDSLLSLGRTQLRVLYHGKPGMYTDNKGETHQKEFDTYLGVISRHNGDVYFAAQSWTKTDRAGGQPSYCARMLDDSLHCLIRIVHHGFGGQDNVTHHQDHSKLLLELPSKENYDPRWLYTLGSNAADTQMLRGAITIGLKNKEANMAFRCSLLLLDFEGYYRNKKGEEITIDEDDGKLIFRQVCASCDKDSRCTTEFKDYNVMHDKVKARRESKKK
;
A
#
# COMPACT_ATOMS: atom_id res chain seq x y z
N MET A 1 7.41 -7.49 -35.19
CA MET A 1 5.97 -7.72 -34.90
C MET A 1 5.65 -9.02 -34.16
N VAL A 2 6.47 -10.09 -34.20
CA VAL A 2 6.13 -11.39 -33.56
C VAL A 2 6.22 -11.37 -32.02
N LYS A 3 7.11 -10.57 -31.40
CA LYS A 3 7.26 -10.51 -29.94
C LYS A 3 6.08 -9.85 -29.19
N SER A 4 5.28 -8.99 -29.85
CA SER A 4 4.13 -8.33 -29.19
C SER A 4 2.89 -9.22 -29.16
N GLN A 5 2.69 -10.10 -30.15
CA GLN A 5 1.58 -11.05 -30.16
C GLN A 5 1.77 -12.19 -29.14
N LEU A 6 3.02 -12.57 -28.82
CA LEU A 6 3.31 -13.62 -27.82
C LEU A 6 2.87 -13.25 -26.40
N ARG A 7 2.87 -11.95 -26.03
CA ARG A 7 2.48 -11.50 -24.67
C ARG A 7 0.96 -11.45 -24.44
N LEU A 8 0.14 -11.63 -25.48
CA LEU A 8 -1.31 -11.76 -25.30
C LEU A 8 -1.68 -13.08 -24.59
N LEU A 9 -0.77 -14.06 -24.60
CA LEU A 9 -0.94 -15.38 -24.00
C LEU A 9 -0.27 -15.54 -22.63
N ASP A 10 0.27 -14.47 -22.05
CA ASP A 10 0.83 -14.53 -20.71
C ASP A 10 -0.22 -14.12 -19.66
N LEU A 11 -0.27 -14.85 -18.55
CA LEU A 11 -0.98 -14.43 -17.34
C LEU A 11 -0.14 -13.37 -16.63
N VAL A 12 -0.46 -12.10 -16.86
CA VAL A 12 0.30 -10.92 -16.39
C VAL A 12 -0.65 -9.77 -16.04
N CYS A 13 -0.14 -8.81 -15.27
CA CYS A 13 -0.77 -7.51 -15.10
C CYS A 13 -0.92 -6.78 -16.43
N ARG A 14 -2.01 -6.04 -16.57
CA ARG A 14 -2.32 -5.25 -17.78
C ARG A 14 -2.61 -3.81 -17.41
N ASP A 15 -2.20 -2.88 -18.28
CA ASP A 15 -2.59 -1.47 -18.20
C ASP A 15 -4.07 -1.28 -18.60
N ALA A 16 -4.57 -0.04 -18.56
CA ALA A 16 -5.95 0.28 -18.94
C ALA A 16 -6.32 -0.04 -20.40
N ASN A 17 -5.32 -0.16 -21.26
CA ASN A 17 -5.49 -0.50 -22.67
C ASN A 17 -5.34 -2.01 -22.93
N GLY A 18 -5.12 -2.82 -21.89
CA GLY A 18 -4.95 -4.27 -21.98
C GLY A 18 -3.52 -4.71 -22.33
N HIS A 19 -2.55 -3.80 -22.41
CA HIS A 19 -1.17 -4.16 -22.68
C HIS A 19 -0.51 -4.76 -21.45
N ALA A 20 0.32 -5.79 -21.66
CA ALA A 20 1.09 -6.42 -20.60
C ALA A 20 2.09 -5.44 -19.96
N VAL A 21 2.09 -5.36 -18.63
CA VAL A 21 3.03 -4.58 -17.82
C VAL A 21 3.63 -5.45 -16.73
N ASP A 22 4.83 -5.10 -16.26
CA ASP A 22 5.48 -5.84 -15.17
C ASP A 22 4.77 -5.58 -13.84
N TRP A 23 4.31 -4.35 -13.64
CA TRP A 23 3.51 -3.95 -12.48
C TRP A 23 2.64 -2.74 -12.81
N PHE A 24 1.59 -2.55 -12.00
CA PHE A 24 0.88 -1.28 -11.92
C PHE A 24 0.42 -1.01 -10.49
N ILE A 25 0.22 0.27 -10.17
CA ILE A 25 -0.44 0.72 -8.96
C ILE A 25 -1.65 1.56 -9.35
N THR A 26 -2.84 1.16 -8.92
CA THR A 26 -4.08 1.91 -9.14
C THR A 26 -4.56 2.50 -7.83
N VAL A 27 -4.82 3.81 -7.84
CA VAL A 27 -5.48 4.57 -6.78
C VAL A 27 -6.94 4.74 -7.18
N LYS A 28 -7.84 4.07 -6.49
CA LYS A 28 -9.28 4.30 -6.64
C LYS A 28 -9.66 5.54 -5.86
N HIS A 29 -10.43 6.46 -6.45
CA HIS A 29 -10.89 7.66 -5.75
C HIS A 29 -12.06 7.37 -4.81
N ALA A 30 -12.19 8.17 -3.74
CA ALA A 30 -13.32 8.07 -2.82
C ALA A 30 -14.62 8.50 -3.51
N LYS A 31 -15.74 7.85 -3.19
CA LYS A 31 -17.10 8.20 -3.67
C LYS A 31 -17.31 8.24 -5.19
N ALA A 32 -16.30 7.92 -5.99
CA ALA A 32 -16.35 7.91 -7.44
C ALA A 32 -15.92 6.54 -7.99
N PRO A 33 -16.43 6.14 -9.18
CA PRO A 33 -15.90 5.01 -9.92
C PRO A 33 -14.59 5.36 -10.64
N SER A 34 -14.04 6.57 -10.48
CA SER A 34 -12.78 6.96 -11.08
C SER A 34 -11.59 6.38 -10.32
N ALA A 35 -10.52 6.14 -11.07
CA ALA A 35 -9.23 5.75 -10.55
C ALA A 35 -8.13 6.36 -11.40
N ALA A 36 -6.92 6.29 -10.86
CA ALA A 36 -5.72 6.67 -11.55
C ALA A 36 -4.66 5.59 -11.41
N THR A 37 -3.96 5.31 -12.49
CA THR A 37 -3.02 4.19 -12.54
C THR A 37 -1.65 4.64 -13.01
N ILE A 38 -0.61 4.15 -12.33
CA ILE A 38 0.78 4.23 -12.77
C ILE A 38 1.29 2.83 -13.09
N THR A 39 2.09 2.68 -14.13
CA THR A 39 2.51 1.36 -14.62
C THR A 39 4.02 1.28 -14.83
N SER A 40 4.55 0.06 -14.96
CA SER A 40 5.96 -0.14 -15.32
C SER A 40 6.34 0.44 -16.69
N ALA A 41 5.36 0.66 -17.58
CA ALA A 41 5.58 1.28 -18.89
C ALA A 41 5.64 2.82 -18.81
N ASN A 42 5.01 3.41 -17.79
CA ASN A 42 5.02 4.84 -17.53
C ASN A 42 5.14 5.13 -16.02
N PRO A 43 6.29 4.79 -15.39
CA PRO A 43 6.39 4.71 -13.95
C PRO A 43 6.47 6.07 -13.25
N GLY A 44 6.49 7.19 -13.98
CA GLY A 44 6.56 8.54 -13.42
C GLY A 44 5.28 9.36 -13.58
N ASN A 45 4.25 8.84 -14.26
CA ASN A 45 3.04 9.59 -14.55
C ASN A 45 1.82 8.72 -14.32
N PHE A 46 0.80 9.30 -13.70
CA PHE A 46 -0.51 8.68 -13.61
C PHE A 46 -1.25 8.82 -14.94
N VAL A 47 -1.95 7.76 -15.31
CA VAL A 47 -3.04 7.78 -16.27
C VAL A 47 -4.31 8.00 -15.46
N ASP A 48 -4.93 9.16 -15.65
CA ASP A 48 -6.07 9.60 -14.85
C ASP A 48 -7.41 9.22 -15.47
N GLU A 49 -8.46 9.31 -14.66
CA GLU A 49 -9.88 9.18 -15.06
C GLU A 49 -10.28 7.80 -15.62
N GLU A 50 -9.59 6.74 -15.20
CA GLU A 50 -10.01 5.37 -15.50
C GLU A 50 -11.32 5.05 -14.76
N ASN A 51 -12.29 4.42 -15.45
CA ASN A 51 -13.45 3.85 -14.76
C ASN A 51 -13.05 2.53 -14.09
N PHE A 52 -12.80 2.55 -12.79
CA PHE A 52 -12.35 1.43 -11.97
C PHE A 52 -13.23 0.17 -12.06
N ILE A 53 -14.52 0.33 -12.40
CA ILE A 53 -15.50 -0.76 -12.35
C ILE A 53 -15.65 -1.42 -13.71
N GLU A 54 -15.62 -0.62 -14.78
CA GLU A 54 -15.93 -1.09 -16.13
C GLU A 54 -14.69 -1.18 -17.02
N ALA A 55 -13.61 -0.47 -16.68
CA ALA A 55 -12.39 -0.36 -17.46
C ALA A 55 -11.15 -0.21 -16.55
N GLY A 56 -10.01 0.19 -17.12
CA GLY A 56 -8.79 0.42 -16.36
C GLY A 56 -7.98 -0.85 -16.08
N ALA A 57 -6.80 -0.65 -15.48
CA ALA A 57 -5.79 -1.70 -15.35
C ALA A 57 -6.26 -2.92 -14.54
N VAL A 58 -7.00 -2.69 -13.44
CA VAL A 58 -7.58 -3.77 -12.62
C VAL A 58 -8.55 -4.62 -13.43
N VAL A 59 -9.46 -3.99 -14.17
CA VAL A 59 -10.45 -4.70 -14.98
C VAL A 59 -9.77 -5.47 -16.10
N GLN A 60 -8.87 -4.84 -16.85
CA GLN A 60 -8.15 -5.49 -17.96
C GLN A 60 -7.34 -6.70 -17.48
N THR A 61 -6.73 -6.60 -16.31
CA THR A 61 -5.97 -7.71 -15.72
C THR A 61 -6.87 -8.90 -15.38
N ILE A 62 -8.03 -8.66 -14.76
CA ILE A 62 -8.98 -9.74 -14.42
C ILE A 62 -9.62 -10.31 -15.69
N LEU A 63 -10.00 -9.48 -16.67
CA LEU A 63 -10.51 -9.94 -17.97
C LEU A 63 -9.52 -10.86 -18.67
N GLY A 64 -8.22 -10.56 -18.57
CA GLY A 64 -7.13 -11.35 -19.12
C GLY A 64 -7.15 -12.81 -18.68
N ILE A 65 -7.63 -13.12 -17.47
CA ILE A 65 -7.76 -14.49 -16.95
C ILE A 65 -8.66 -15.35 -17.86
N SER A 66 -9.70 -14.76 -18.46
CA SER A 66 -10.66 -15.50 -19.30
C SER A 66 -10.02 -16.14 -20.53
N ALA A 67 -8.86 -15.64 -20.99
CA ALA A 67 -8.11 -16.21 -22.11
C ALA A 67 -7.35 -17.50 -21.72
N HIS A 68 -7.25 -17.83 -20.43
CA HIS A 68 -6.44 -18.93 -19.91
C HIS A 68 -7.31 -20.00 -19.24
N LYS A 69 -7.54 -21.11 -19.97
CA LYS A 69 -8.33 -22.24 -19.47
C LYS A 69 -7.61 -23.01 -18.36
N ASP A 70 -6.28 -23.02 -18.41
CA ASP A 70 -5.34 -23.65 -17.48
C ASP A 70 -4.98 -22.78 -16.27
N ALA A 71 -5.49 -21.55 -16.20
CA ALA A 71 -5.20 -20.66 -15.07
C ALA A 71 -5.74 -21.22 -13.74
N ASN A 72 -4.83 -21.38 -12.78
CA ASN A 72 -5.16 -21.49 -11.37
C ASN A 72 -5.42 -20.09 -10.84
N VAL A 73 -6.58 -19.87 -10.21
CA VAL A 73 -6.99 -18.56 -9.72
C VAL A 73 -7.46 -18.68 -8.30
N GLU A 74 -6.93 -17.85 -7.42
CA GLU A 74 -7.39 -17.74 -6.05
C GLU A 74 -7.55 -16.30 -5.62
N ALA A 75 -8.63 -16.05 -4.89
CA ALA A 75 -8.82 -14.78 -4.22
C ALA A 75 -8.95 -15.03 -2.72
N TYR A 76 -8.28 -14.18 -1.94
CA TYR A 76 -8.24 -14.27 -0.50
C TYR A 76 -8.65 -12.93 0.11
N SER A 77 -9.31 -12.99 1.26
CA SER A 77 -9.75 -11.80 1.97
C SER A 77 -10.14 -12.19 3.39
N ASP A 78 -9.80 -11.35 4.36
CA ASP A 78 -10.35 -11.46 5.69
C ASP A 78 -11.80 -10.95 5.82
N GLN A 79 -12.27 -10.23 4.81
CA GLN A 79 -13.65 -9.76 4.67
C GLN A 79 -14.13 -10.18 3.28
N PRO A 80 -14.33 -11.50 3.04
CA PRO A 80 -14.73 -11.98 1.73
C PRO A 80 -16.11 -11.45 1.35
N PRO A 81 -16.45 -11.43 0.04
CA PRO A 81 -17.80 -11.16 -0.41
C PRO A 81 -18.81 -12.10 0.25
N SER A 82 -20.09 -11.71 0.26
CA SER A 82 -21.13 -12.51 0.91
C SER A 82 -21.27 -13.86 0.18
N ASP A 83 -21.51 -14.94 0.92
CA ASP A 83 -21.82 -16.22 0.26
C ASP A 83 -23.15 -16.13 -0.51
N ARG A 84 -23.51 -17.18 -1.27
CA ARG A 84 -24.79 -17.20 -2.02
C ARG A 84 -26.04 -17.01 -1.15
N LYS A 85 -25.92 -17.19 0.17
CA LYS A 85 -26.99 -16.99 1.15
C LYS A 85 -26.91 -15.61 1.81
N GLY A 86 -26.07 -14.70 1.30
CA GLY A 86 -25.87 -13.36 1.85
C GLY A 86 -25.10 -13.34 3.17
N ARG A 87 -24.46 -14.44 3.59
CA ARG A 87 -23.73 -14.49 4.86
C ARG A 87 -22.34 -13.91 4.69
N LYS A 88 -22.01 -12.94 5.54
CA LYS A 88 -20.66 -12.39 5.67
C LYS A 88 -19.81 -13.32 6.53
N VAL A 89 -18.89 -14.07 5.93
CA VAL A 89 -18.02 -15.00 6.65
C VAL A 89 -16.68 -14.32 6.94
N GLY A 90 -16.69 -13.37 7.88
CA GLY A 90 -15.44 -12.81 8.41
C GLY A 90 -14.71 -13.85 9.27
N ASN A 91 -13.40 -13.93 9.16
CA ASN A 91 -12.58 -14.67 10.13
C ASN A 91 -11.60 -13.69 10.77
N SER A 92 -11.78 -13.40 12.06
CA SER A 92 -10.85 -12.58 12.85
C SER A 92 -9.50 -13.26 13.06
N ASN A 93 -9.41 -14.58 12.86
CA ASN A 93 -8.20 -15.39 13.07
C ASN A 93 -7.36 -15.57 11.79
N CYS A 94 -7.43 -14.67 10.81
CA CYS A 94 -6.55 -14.72 9.62
C CYS A 94 -5.73 -13.42 9.52
N ALA A 95 -4.74 -13.33 8.64
CA ALA A 95 -4.12 -12.03 8.37
C ALA A 95 -5.13 -11.03 7.78
N HIS A 96 -4.98 -9.74 8.11
CA HIS A 96 -5.67 -8.63 7.48
C HIS A 96 -5.03 -8.36 6.11
N ALA A 97 -5.33 -9.23 5.15
CA ALA A 97 -4.82 -9.15 3.80
C ALA A 97 -5.91 -9.56 2.81
N LYS A 98 -5.93 -8.89 1.65
CA LYS A 98 -6.85 -9.19 0.57
C LYS A 98 -6.10 -9.13 -0.75
N GLY A 99 -6.44 -10.05 -1.65
CA GLY A 99 -5.78 -10.10 -2.93
C GLY A 99 -6.35 -11.16 -3.84
N LEU A 100 -5.83 -11.13 -5.05
CA LEU A 100 -6.13 -12.05 -6.13
C LEU A 100 -4.80 -12.46 -6.74
N TYR A 101 -4.64 -13.75 -7.03
CA TYR A 101 -3.56 -14.17 -7.90
C TYR A 101 -4.08 -15.17 -8.93
N ALA A 102 -3.46 -15.15 -10.11
CA ALA A 102 -3.71 -16.10 -11.18
C ALA A 102 -2.38 -16.56 -11.75
N ALA A 103 -2.21 -17.87 -11.93
CA ALA A 103 -0.96 -18.44 -12.44
C ALA A 103 -1.19 -19.70 -13.26
N ASN A 104 -0.26 -19.97 -14.17
CA ASN A 104 -0.07 -21.26 -14.83
C ASN A 104 1.37 -21.75 -14.60
N ASP A 105 1.80 -22.77 -15.32
CA ASP A 105 3.13 -23.39 -15.15
C ASP A 105 4.31 -22.46 -15.51
N LYS A 106 4.05 -21.30 -16.12
CA LYS A 106 5.09 -20.40 -16.62
C LYS A 106 5.05 -19.03 -15.97
N THR A 107 3.88 -18.41 -15.93
CA THR A 107 3.69 -17.03 -15.49
C THR A 107 2.45 -16.90 -14.62
N GLY A 108 2.37 -15.79 -13.91
CA GLY A 108 1.18 -15.38 -13.20
C GLY A 108 1.24 -13.91 -12.84
N PHE A 109 0.23 -13.47 -12.13
CA PHE A 109 0.27 -12.19 -11.43
C PHE A 109 -0.28 -12.33 -10.02
N HIS A 110 0.18 -11.45 -9.15
CA HIS A 110 -0.39 -11.22 -7.83
C HIS A 110 -0.87 -9.78 -7.73
N MET A 111 -2.09 -9.59 -7.24
CA MET A 111 -2.70 -8.29 -6.99
C MET A 111 -3.06 -8.18 -5.51
N LEU A 112 -2.33 -7.33 -4.78
CA LEU A 112 -2.68 -6.90 -3.43
C LEU A 112 -3.71 -5.77 -3.52
N HIS A 113 -4.77 -5.83 -2.74
CA HIS A 113 -5.76 -4.76 -2.70
C HIS A 113 -6.36 -4.56 -1.31
N ASN A 114 -7.06 -3.43 -1.16
CA ASN A 114 -7.70 -3.05 0.10
C ASN A 114 -9.23 -2.99 0.05
N LEU A 115 -9.79 -3.49 -1.04
CA LEU A 115 -11.24 -3.60 -1.28
C LEU A 115 -11.93 -4.59 -0.32
N PRO A 116 -12.83 -4.14 0.58
CA PRO A 116 -13.63 -5.04 1.40
C PRO A 116 -14.76 -5.67 0.59
N TRP A 117 -15.10 -6.93 0.91
CA TRP A 117 -16.19 -7.70 0.29
C TRP A 117 -16.10 -7.84 -1.23
N GLY A 118 -14.90 -7.66 -1.80
CA GLY A 118 -14.65 -7.78 -3.23
C GLY A 118 -13.23 -8.25 -3.50
N PRO A 119 -12.90 -8.55 -4.77
CA PRO A 119 -13.86 -8.77 -5.86
C PRO A 119 -14.78 -9.98 -5.62
N TYR A 120 -16.02 -9.93 -6.13
CA TYR A 120 -16.99 -11.01 -6.03
C TYR A 120 -16.71 -12.05 -7.11
N PHE A 121 -16.27 -13.24 -6.68
CA PHE A 121 -16.07 -14.39 -7.55
C PHE A 121 -16.80 -15.61 -7.00
N THR A 122 -17.63 -16.25 -7.83
CA THR A 122 -18.19 -17.58 -7.52
C THR A 122 -17.76 -18.64 -8.51
N LYS A 123 -17.90 -19.91 -8.13
CA LYS A 123 -17.59 -21.07 -8.99
C LYS A 123 -18.31 -21.09 -10.35
N ILE A 124 -19.38 -20.30 -10.52
CA ILE A 124 -20.18 -20.27 -11.77
C ILE A 124 -19.86 -19.01 -12.60
N GLU A 125 -19.35 -17.96 -11.98
CA GLU A 125 -19.11 -16.69 -12.67
C GLU A 125 -17.89 -16.74 -13.56
N LYS A 126 -18.02 -16.00 -14.67
CA LYS A 126 -16.97 -15.81 -15.66
C LYS A 126 -16.21 -14.53 -15.30
N PHE A 127 -14.90 -14.53 -15.49
CA PHE A 127 -14.06 -13.31 -15.42
C PHE A 127 -14.34 -12.38 -16.62
N SER A 128 -15.58 -12.28 -17.09
CA SER A 128 -15.99 -11.47 -18.23
C SER A 128 -17.01 -10.38 -17.86
N ASP A 129 -17.44 -10.28 -16.59
CA ASP A 129 -18.43 -9.29 -16.13
C ASP A 129 -17.86 -8.43 -14.99
N PRO A 130 -17.17 -7.32 -15.32
CA PRO A 130 -16.53 -6.45 -14.33
C PRO A 130 -17.50 -5.84 -13.31
N LYS A 131 -18.71 -5.46 -13.73
CA LYS A 131 -19.73 -4.86 -12.85
C LYS A 131 -20.10 -5.80 -11.72
N HIS A 132 -20.13 -7.09 -12.02
CA HIS A 132 -20.46 -8.11 -11.05
C HIS A 132 -19.41 -8.23 -9.94
N TRP A 133 -18.12 -8.14 -10.28
CA TRP A 133 -17.03 -8.31 -9.30
C TRP A 133 -17.08 -7.24 -8.21
N PHE A 134 -17.60 -6.05 -8.51
CA PHE A 134 -17.63 -4.95 -7.56
C PHE A 134 -18.99 -4.76 -6.87
N ARG A 135 -19.97 -5.62 -7.13
CA ARG A 135 -21.37 -5.45 -6.67
C ARG A 135 -21.55 -5.38 -5.15
N ASP A 136 -20.79 -6.18 -4.40
CA ASP A 136 -20.85 -6.26 -2.94
C ASP A 136 -19.82 -5.35 -2.27
N SER A 137 -18.93 -4.78 -3.08
CA SER A 137 -17.80 -4.01 -2.60
C SER A 137 -18.22 -2.57 -2.32
N SER A 138 -17.51 -1.90 -1.42
CA SER A 138 -17.77 -0.50 -1.07
C SER A 138 -17.29 0.46 -2.17
N THR A 139 -17.52 0.14 -3.45
CA THR A 139 -16.93 0.88 -4.58
C THR A 139 -17.77 2.07 -5.04
N THR A 140 -19.09 2.04 -4.89
CA THR A 140 -20.02 2.99 -5.54
C THR A 140 -20.99 3.72 -4.60
N GLY A 141 -20.77 3.69 -3.28
CA GLY A 141 -21.66 4.37 -2.31
C GLY A 141 -21.07 5.63 -1.67
N GLY A 142 -21.88 6.40 -0.94
CA GLY A 142 -21.41 7.57 -0.16
C GLY A 142 -20.36 7.25 0.92
N GLN A 143 -20.18 5.95 1.24
CA GLN A 143 -19.17 5.40 2.16
C GLN A 143 -17.93 4.85 1.43
N ALA A 144 -17.88 4.94 0.09
CA ALA A 144 -16.78 4.43 -0.69
C ALA A 144 -15.51 5.23 -0.42
N LYS A 145 -14.49 4.54 0.05
CA LYS A 145 -13.19 5.13 0.36
C LYS A 145 -12.22 4.99 -0.81
N GLY A 146 -11.20 5.84 -0.81
CA GLY A 146 -10.01 5.67 -1.63
C GLY A 146 -9.27 4.39 -1.25
N GLN A 147 -8.75 3.71 -2.26
CA GLN A 147 -8.19 2.36 -2.15
C GLN A 147 -7.00 2.20 -3.08
N LEU A 148 -6.04 1.38 -2.64
CA LEU A 148 -4.86 1.03 -3.42
C LEU A 148 -4.90 -0.41 -3.89
N PHE A 149 -4.46 -0.60 -5.13
CA PHE A 149 -4.26 -1.87 -5.79
C PHE A 149 -2.84 -1.89 -6.32
N LEU A 150 -2.07 -2.93 -6.00
CA LEU A 150 -0.74 -3.17 -6.56
C LEU A 150 -0.76 -4.53 -7.24
N CYS A 151 -0.53 -4.55 -8.55
CA CYS A 151 -0.39 -5.77 -9.33
C CYS A 151 1.07 -5.97 -9.74
N THR A 152 1.55 -7.21 -9.67
CA THR A 152 2.89 -7.63 -10.10
C THR A 152 2.83 -8.89 -10.95
N SER A 153 3.49 -8.89 -12.10
CA SER A 153 3.58 -10.00 -13.07
C SER A 153 4.77 -10.88 -12.75
N LEU A 154 4.57 -12.11 -12.30
CA LEU A 154 5.62 -12.95 -11.75
C LEU A 154 5.85 -14.20 -12.62
N GLY A 155 7.11 -14.64 -12.72
CA GLY A 155 7.42 -15.97 -13.24
C GLY A 155 7.06 -17.06 -12.22
N ALA A 156 6.98 -18.32 -12.67
CA ALA A 156 6.60 -19.46 -11.83
C ALA A 156 7.33 -19.52 -10.46
N ALA A 157 8.67 -19.42 -10.45
CA ALA A 157 9.43 -19.46 -9.19
C ALA A 157 9.08 -18.31 -8.22
N SER A 158 8.86 -17.10 -8.73
CA SER A 158 8.44 -15.96 -7.90
C SER A 158 6.99 -16.10 -7.43
N MET A 159 6.12 -16.74 -8.22
CA MET A 159 4.77 -17.10 -7.80
C MET A 159 4.80 -18.14 -6.67
N ASP A 160 5.67 -19.14 -6.74
CA ASP A 160 5.85 -20.15 -5.69
C ASP A 160 6.25 -19.50 -4.36
N ALA A 161 7.27 -18.64 -4.41
CA ALA A 161 7.70 -17.87 -3.24
C ALA A 161 6.59 -16.95 -2.69
N MET A 162 5.79 -16.32 -3.56
CA MET A 162 4.63 -15.54 -3.13
C MET A 162 3.60 -16.42 -2.41
N VAL A 163 3.26 -17.60 -2.95
CA VAL A 163 2.31 -18.53 -2.33
C VAL A 163 2.80 -19.01 -0.96
N GLU A 164 4.10 -19.27 -0.80
CA GLU A 164 4.70 -19.59 0.50
C GLU A 164 4.46 -18.47 1.52
N VAL A 165 4.69 -17.20 1.12
CA VAL A 165 4.39 -16.05 1.98
C VAL A 165 2.90 -15.94 2.32
N LEU A 166 2.00 -16.22 1.36
CA LEU A 166 0.55 -16.22 1.61
C LEU A 166 0.13 -17.31 2.63
N ASN A 167 0.70 -18.51 2.50
CA ASN A 167 0.46 -19.63 3.41
C ASN A 167 0.98 -19.32 4.81
N ASP A 168 2.19 -18.79 4.90
CA ASP A 168 2.79 -18.33 6.13
C ASP A 168 1.98 -17.22 6.79
N ALA A 169 1.41 -16.33 5.97
CA ALA A 169 0.55 -15.26 6.45
C ALA A 169 -0.82 -15.74 6.94
N GLN A 170 -1.15 -17.02 6.71
CA GLN A 170 -2.46 -17.59 7.01
C GLN A 170 -3.61 -16.75 6.39
N VAL A 171 -3.44 -16.29 5.15
CA VAL A 171 -4.53 -15.65 4.42
C VAL A 171 -5.60 -16.68 4.12
N LYS A 172 -6.87 -16.26 4.10
CA LYS A 172 -7.99 -17.17 3.84
C LYS A 172 -8.50 -17.02 2.41
N PRO A 173 -8.31 -18.02 1.54
CA PRO A 173 -8.98 -18.05 0.25
C PRO A 173 -10.50 -18.13 0.43
N TYR A 174 -11.23 -17.38 -0.39
CA TYR A 174 -12.69 -17.50 -0.53
C TYR A 174 -13.10 -17.93 -1.94
N TYR A 175 -12.20 -17.80 -2.90
CA TYR A 175 -12.40 -18.25 -4.28
C TYR A 175 -11.19 -19.07 -4.73
N CYS A 176 -11.49 -20.11 -5.52
CA CYS A 176 -10.52 -21.09 -5.98
C CYS A 176 -11.03 -21.72 -7.30
N LYS A 177 -10.22 -21.62 -8.35
CA LYS A 177 -10.39 -22.27 -9.66
C LYS A 177 -9.09 -22.99 -10.01
N GLY A 178 -9.18 -24.25 -10.45
CA GLY A 178 -8.00 -25.07 -10.75
C GLY A 178 -7.41 -25.72 -9.49
N ASN A 179 -6.09 -25.90 -9.47
CA ASN A 179 -5.33 -26.39 -8.33
C ASN A 179 -4.96 -25.24 -7.40
N CYS A 180 -5.66 -25.15 -6.27
CA CYS A 180 -5.45 -24.09 -5.30
C CYS A 180 -4.30 -24.43 -4.36
N ARG A 181 -3.32 -23.54 -4.35
CA ARG A 181 -2.01 -23.66 -3.71
C ARG A 181 -1.93 -22.91 -2.39
N VAL A 182 -2.81 -21.94 -2.16
CA VAL A 182 -2.91 -21.27 -0.85
C VAL A 182 -3.76 -22.16 0.07
N GLN A 183 -3.07 -22.92 0.91
CA GLN A 183 -3.64 -23.85 1.86
C GLN A 183 -3.02 -23.56 3.23
N PRO A 184 -3.46 -22.48 3.90
CA PRO A 184 -2.91 -22.11 5.19
C PRO A 184 -3.18 -23.23 6.20
N ASP A 185 -2.16 -23.61 6.96
CA ASP A 185 -2.32 -24.54 8.07
C ASP A 185 -2.99 -23.81 9.25
N MET A 186 -4.32 -23.84 9.25
CA MET A 186 -5.13 -23.20 10.30
C MET A 186 -5.04 -23.91 11.65
N SER A 187 -4.42 -25.09 11.73
CA SER A 187 -4.19 -25.82 12.98
C SER A 187 -3.00 -25.26 13.76
N ARG A 188 -2.06 -24.60 13.07
CA ARG A 188 -0.98 -23.87 13.71
C ARG A 188 -1.58 -22.65 14.39
N THR A 189 -1.62 -22.67 15.73
CA THR A 189 -1.64 -21.42 16.50
C THR A 189 -0.54 -20.54 15.94
N PHE A 190 -0.94 -19.41 15.34
CA PHE A 190 -0.09 -18.50 14.56
C PHE A 190 1.38 -18.64 14.94
N GLN A 191 2.18 -19.14 13.99
CA GLN A 191 3.62 -19.30 14.19
C GLN A 191 4.20 -17.97 14.68
N GLU A 192 5.17 -18.11 15.57
CA GLU A 192 5.76 -17.10 16.45
C GLU A 192 5.76 -15.65 15.93
N PRO A 193 5.58 -14.65 16.83
CA PRO A 193 5.70 -13.24 16.47
C PRO A 193 6.99 -12.99 15.68
N GLY A 194 6.86 -12.48 14.45
CA GLY A 194 8.00 -12.28 13.57
C GLY A 194 7.63 -11.59 12.27
N ILE A 195 8.66 -11.08 11.59
CA ILE A 195 8.55 -10.49 10.25
C ILE A 195 9.24 -11.44 9.29
N LYS A 196 8.50 -12.05 8.37
CA LYS A 196 9.09 -12.76 7.24
C LYS A 196 9.30 -11.77 6.11
N ASP A 197 10.51 -11.74 5.57
CA ASP A 197 10.93 -10.81 4.51
C ASP A 197 11.43 -11.62 3.31
N SER A 198 10.76 -11.45 2.17
CA SER A 198 11.12 -12.09 0.91
C SER A 198 11.40 -11.03 -0.15
N LEU A 199 12.59 -11.10 -0.75
CA LEU A 199 12.97 -10.26 -1.87
C LEU A 199 12.78 -11.03 -3.17
N LEU A 200 11.82 -10.58 -3.99
CA LEU A 200 11.52 -11.13 -5.30
C LEU A 200 12.05 -10.19 -6.39
N SER A 201 12.49 -10.77 -7.51
CA SER A 201 12.90 -10.01 -8.69
C SER A 201 11.77 -9.98 -9.72
N LEU A 202 11.48 -8.78 -10.22
CA LEU A 202 10.50 -8.49 -11.26
C LEU A 202 11.22 -7.76 -12.41
N GLY A 203 11.90 -8.52 -13.26
CA GLY A 203 12.76 -7.93 -14.29
C GLY A 203 13.84 -7.04 -13.68
N ARG A 204 13.75 -5.72 -13.90
CA ARG A 204 14.66 -4.71 -13.32
C ARG A 204 14.17 -4.11 -11.99
N THR A 205 12.98 -4.46 -11.56
CA THR A 205 12.36 -3.98 -10.33
C THR A 205 12.51 -5.02 -9.22
N GLN A 206 12.73 -4.56 -7.99
CA GLN A 206 12.73 -5.42 -6.81
C GLN A 206 11.38 -5.29 -6.10
N LEU A 207 10.85 -6.43 -5.68
CA LEU A 207 9.69 -6.53 -4.82
C LEU A 207 10.12 -7.03 -3.45
N ARG A 208 9.66 -6.37 -2.39
CA ARG A 208 9.83 -6.84 -1.03
C ARG A 208 8.48 -7.26 -0.49
N VAL A 209 8.28 -8.54 -0.23
CA VAL A 209 7.04 -9.07 0.35
C VAL A 209 7.30 -9.34 1.82
N LEU A 210 6.54 -8.64 2.66
CA LEU A 210 6.63 -8.74 4.10
C LEU A 210 5.35 -9.39 4.64
N TYR A 211 5.51 -10.41 5.47
CA TYR A 211 4.46 -10.84 6.38
C TYR A 211 4.81 -10.40 7.78
N HIS A 212 3.85 -9.73 8.42
CA HIS A 212 3.92 -9.38 9.83
C HIS A 212 3.06 -10.35 10.61
N GLY A 213 3.67 -11.11 11.51
CA GLY A 213 2.99 -12.05 12.39
C GLY A 213 1.94 -11.40 13.27
N LYS A 214 1.04 -12.21 13.82
CA LYS A 214 0.13 -11.75 14.88
C LYS A 214 0.96 -11.31 16.10
N PRO A 215 0.53 -10.26 16.83
CA PRO A 215 1.12 -9.95 18.13
C PRO A 215 1.18 -11.17 19.03
N GLY A 216 2.38 -11.52 19.49
CA GLY A 216 2.61 -12.64 20.40
C GLY A 216 2.68 -12.15 21.84
N MET A 217 2.34 -13.02 22.78
CA MET A 217 2.68 -12.79 24.18
C MET A 217 4.15 -13.11 24.39
N TYR A 218 4.89 -12.29 25.12
CA TYR A 218 6.22 -12.60 25.60
C TYR A 218 6.27 -12.35 27.11
N THR A 219 6.98 -13.20 27.83
CA THR A 219 7.24 -12.99 29.25
C THR A 219 8.60 -12.31 29.39
N ASP A 220 8.65 -11.17 30.07
CA ASP A 220 9.93 -10.49 30.31
C ASP A 220 10.75 -11.19 31.40
N ASN A 221 11.93 -10.65 31.69
CA ASN A 221 12.82 -11.17 32.73
C ASN A 221 12.25 -11.05 34.16
N LYS A 222 11.12 -10.36 34.36
CA LYS A 222 10.41 -10.27 35.64
C LYS A 222 9.25 -11.26 35.74
N GLY A 223 9.02 -12.08 34.71
CA GLY A 223 7.86 -12.98 34.67
C GLY A 223 6.57 -12.29 34.26
N GLU A 224 6.61 -11.01 33.86
CA GLU A 224 5.43 -10.28 33.41
C GLU A 224 5.14 -10.63 31.96
N THR A 225 3.90 -11.02 31.67
CA THR A 225 3.48 -11.37 30.31
C THR A 225 2.98 -10.13 29.59
N HIS A 226 3.73 -9.72 28.58
CA HIS A 226 3.45 -8.56 27.74
C HIS A 226 2.93 -9.01 26.38
N GLN A 227 2.09 -8.20 25.76
CA GLN A 227 1.73 -8.37 24.38
C GLN A 227 2.69 -7.57 23.50
N LYS A 228 3.48 -8.25 22.65
CA LYS A 228 4.30 -7.57 21.64
C LYS A 228 3.45 -7.30 20.42
N GLU A 229 2.93 -6.10 20.32
CA GLU A 229 2.33 -5.59 19.09
C GLU A 229 3.42 -5.45 18.02
N PHE A 230 3.38 -6.31 16.99
CA PHE A 230 4.20 -6.10 15.80
C PHE A 230 3.43 -5.21 14.84
N ASP A 231 3.83 -3.94 14.79
CA ASP A 231 3.32 -3.00 13.81
C ASP A 231 3.91 -3.29 12.43
N THR A 232 3.05 -3.23 11.43
CA THR A 232 3.39 -3.35 10.02
C THR A 232 4.36 -2.27 9.56
N TYR A 233 4.21 -1.02 10.03
CA TYR A 233 5.11 0.08 9.67
C TYR A 233 6.50 -0.11 10.28
N LEU A 234 6.57 -0.46 11.57
CA LEU A 234 7.82 -0.87 12.23
C LEU A 234 8.46 -2.07 11.54
N GLY A 235 7.65 -3.02 11.08
CA GLY A 235 8.12 -4.17 10.33
C GLY A 235 8.80 -3.80 9.02
N VAL A 236 8.29 -2.79 8.31
CA VAL A 236 8.97 -2.23 7.14
C VAL A 236 10.24 -1.50 7.56
N ILE A 237 10.15 -0.54 8.48
CA ILE A 237 11.25 0.35 8.88
C ILE A 237 12.46 -0.45 9.38
N SER A 238 12.23 -1.45 10.24
CA SER A 238 13.29 -2.30 10.78
C SER A 238 14.05 -3.14 9.74
N ARG A 239 13.53 -3.25 8.51
CA ARG A 239 14.19 -3.94 7.38
C ARG A 239 14.99 -3.00 6.49
N HIS A 240 15.01 -1.71 6.81
CA HIS A 240 15.91 -0.74 6.24
C HIS A 240 16.92 -0.35 7.32
N ASN A 241 18.20 -0.18 6.95
CA ASN A 241 19.32 -0.10 7.90
C ASN A 241 19.38 1.22 8.70
N GLY A 242 18.29 1.69 9.31
CA GLY A 242 18.28 2.85 10.21
C GLY A 242 18.28 4.22 9.53
N ASP A 243 18.82 4.35 8.32
CA ASP A 243 19.02 5.66 7.67
C ASP A 243 17.95 6.03 6.63
N VAL A 244 16.79 5.38 6.72
CA VAL A 244 15.68 5.54 5.80
C VAL A 244 14.48 6.12 6.52
N TYR A 245 14.00 7.25 6.00
CA TYR A 245 12.82 7.92 6.50
C TYR A 245 11.61 7.51 5.68
N PHE A 246 10.46 7.44 6.30
CA PHE A 246 9.21 7.10 5.62
C PHE A 246 8.11 8.13 5.90
N ALA A 247 7.18 8.24 4.96
CA ALA A 247 5.93 8.97 5.11
C ALA A 247 4.75 7.99 5.06
N ALA A 248 4.00 7.89 6.16
CA ALA A 248 2.77 7.11 6.25
C ALA A 248 1.54 8.01 6.15
N GLN A 249 0.49 7.54 5.50
CA GLN A 249 -0.81 8.22 5.56
C GLN A 249 -1.55 7.86 6.86
N SER A 250 -2.01 8.86 7.61
CA SER A 250 -2.74 8.68 8.88
C SER A 250 -4.25 8.44 8.67
N TRP A 251 -4.94 7.89 9.68
CA TRP A 251 -6.42 7.77 9.77
C TRP A 251 -7.09 8.77 10.70
N THR A 252 -6.33 9.49 11.53
CA THR A 252 -6.89 10.36 12.56
C THR A 252 -6.57 11.83 12.29
N LYS A 253 -7.58 12.67 12.48
CA LYS A 253 -7.44 14.10 12.72
C LYS A 253 -6.91 14.24 14.15
N THR A 254 -5.97 15.15 14.38
CA THR A 254 -5.45 15.54 15.71
C THR A 254 -6.51 16.27 16.56
N ASP A 255 -7.80 16.00 16.35
CA ASP A 255 -8.93 16.79 16.89
C ASP A 255 -9.21 16.53 18.38
N ARG A 256 -8.42 15.69 19.05
CA ARG A 256 -8.36 15.64 20.51
C ARG A 256 -7.09 16.30 20.98
N ALA A 257 -7.25 17.31 21.84
CA ALA A 257 -6.25 18.16 22.49
C ALA A 257 -5.13 17.42 23.26
N GLY A 258 -4.40 16.49 22.63
CA GLY A 258 -3.29 15.79 23.25
C GLY A 258 -2.75 14.52 22.58
N GLY A 259 -3.24 14.09 21.40
CA GLY A 259 -2.76 12.84 20.79
C GLY A 259 -2.39 12.98 19.32
N GLN A 260 -1.12 12.75 18.98
CA GLN A 260 -0.75 12.28 17.63
C GLN A 260 -1.40 10.89 17.42
N PRO A 261 -1.62 10.45 16.17
CA PRO A 261 -1.99 9.04 15.90
C PRO A 261 -1.00 8.14 16.65
N SER A 262 -1.46 7.09 17.33
CA SER A 262 -0.68 6.34 18.32
C SER A 262 0.69 5.90 17.81
N TYR A 263 0.86 5.62 16.51
CA TYR A 263 2.15 5.28 15.91
C TYR A 263 3.05 6.49 15.67
N CYS A 264 2.49 7.60 15.18
CA CYS A 264 3.19 8.88 15.05
C CYS A 264 3.57 9.45 16.43
N ALA A 265 2.74 9.18 17.45
CA ALA A 265 2.89 9.60 18.85
C ALA A 265 3.90 8.78 19.64
N ARG A 266 3.95 7.46 19.41
CA ARG A 266 4.75 6.51 20.19
C ARG A 266 6.13 6.25 19.61
N MET A 267 6.35 6.54 18.32
CA MET A 267 7.65 6.40 17.69
C MET A 267 8.59 7.52 18.18
N LEU A 268 9.46 7.18 19.12
CA LEU A 268 10.61 8.00 19.55
C LEU A 268 11.75 8.03 18.50
N ASP A 269 11.54 7.34 17.37
CA ASP A 269 12.50 7.25 16.28
C ASP A 269 12.15 8.30 15.21
N ASP A 270 13.15 9.08 14.82
CA ASP A 270 12.99 10.22 13.91
C ASP A 270 12.68 9.74 12.45
N SER A 271 12.57 8.43 12.21
CA SER A 271 12.48 7.76 10.90
C SER A 271 11.08 7.69 10.27
N LEU A 272 9.98 7.99 11.00
CA LEU A 272 8.61 7.95 10.45
C LEU A 272 7.88 9.30 10.57
N HIS A 273 7.49 9.85 9.42
CA HIS A 273 6.66 11.05 9.31
C HIS A 273 5.22 10.68 8.95
N CYS A 274 4.25 11.41 9.49
CA CYS A 274 2.84 11.15 9.26
C CYS A 274 2.19 12.24 8.39
N LEU A 275 1.49 11.80 7.35
CA LEU A 275 0.72 12.62 6.43
C LEU A 275 -0.73 12.68 6.94
N ILE A 276 -1.20 13.87 7.33
CA ILE A 276 -2.56 14.08 7.85
C ILE A 276 -3.56 14.30 6.70
N ARG A 277 -3.07 14.75 5.55
CA ARG A 277 -3.85 15.08 4.38
C ARG A 277 -3.16 14.54 3.12
N ILE A 278 -3.96 13.97 2.25
CA ILE A 278 -3.58 13.70 0.88
C ILE A 278 -4.36 14.65 0.00
N VAL A 279 -3.65 15.41 -0.81
CA VAL A 279 -4.28 16.14 -1.91
C VAL A 279 -3.76 15.53 -3.19
N HIS A 280 -4.63 14.78 -3.83
CA HIS A 280 -4.43 14.20 -5.15
C HIS A 280 -4.36 15.32 -6.19
N HIS A 281 -3.22 16.02 -6.28
CA HIS A 281 -2.98 17.00 -7.33
C HIS A 281 -2.64 16.29 -8.63
N GLY A 282 -3.39 16.58 -9.68
CA GLY A 282 -3.14 16.08 -11.03
C GLY A 282 -4.22 15.16 -11.59
N PHE A 283 -4.99 14.49 -10.72
CA PHE A 283 -5.90 13.40 -11.08
C PHE A 283 -7.25 13.81 -11.71
N GLY A 284 -7.30 14.90 -12.49
CA GLY A 284 -8.51 15.39 -13.17
C GLY A 284 -9.60 15.98 -12.26
N GLY A 285 -9.59 15.69 -10.95
CA GLY A 285 -10.51 16.26 -9.96
C GLY A 285 -9.78 16.92 -8.79
N GLN A 286 -10.23 18.11 -8.37
CA GLN A 286 -9.80 18.73 -7.11
C GLN A 286 -10.50 18.09 -5.90
N ASP A 287 -10.48 16.77 -5.81
CA ASP A 287 -11.07 16.09 -4.67
C ASP A 287 -10.10 16.17 -3.49
N ASN A 288 -10.38 17.12 -2.60
CA ASN A 288 -9.78 17.18 -1.27
C ASN A 288 -10.27 15.98 -0.45
N VAL A 289 -9.65 14.82 -0.66
CA VAL A 289 -9.96 13.60 0.09
C VAL A 289 -9.35 13.72 1.48
N THR A 290 -10.20 13.87 2.47
CA THR A 290 -9.78 13.82 3.88
C THR A 290 -9.36 12.39 4.25
N HIS A 291 -8.41 12.22 5.18
CA HIS A 291 -7.85 10.90 5.53
C HIS A 291 -8.89 9.82 5.86
N HIS A 292 -10.05 10.16 6.42
CA HIS A 292 -11.10 9.18 6.75
C HIS A 292 -11.83 8.64 5.52
N GLN A 293 -11.72 9.34 4.39
CA GLN A 293 -12.26 8.95 3.09
C GLN A 293 -11.28 8.08 2.29
N ASP A 294 -10.12 7.72 2.83
CA ASP A 294 -9.16 6.81 2.21
C ASP A 294 -8.83 5.64 3.16
N HIS A 295 -8.28 4.54 2.62
CA HIS A 295 -7.87 3.39 3.43
C HIS A 295 -6.54 3.59 4.14
N SER A 296 -5.72 4.57 3.75
CA SER A 296 -4.41 4.91 4.31
C SER A 296 -3.48 3.73 4.51
N LYS A 297 -3.24 3.03 3.40
CA LYS A 297 -2.41 1.82 3.33
C LYS A 297 -1.27 2.00 2.34
N LEU A 298 -0.61 3.15 2.46
CA LEU A 298 0.55 3.56 1.70
C LEU A 298 1.67 4.01 2.64
N LEU A 299 2.90 3.63 2.30
CA LEU A 299 4.10 4.11 2.97
C LEU A 299 5.15 4.45 1.91
N LEU A 300 5.67 5.67 1.95
CA LEU A 300 6.63 6.20 0.97
C LEU A 300 7.98 6.38 1.61
N GLU A 301 9.03 5.86 0.99
CA GLU A 301 10.38 6.24 1.36
C GLU A 301 10.62 7.72 1.06
N LEU A 302 11.24 8.42 2.00
CA LEU A 302 11.64 9.81 1.90
C LEU A 302 13.15 9.91 1.70
N PRO A 303 13.62 10.98 1.01
CA PRO A 303 15.03 11.28 0.93
C PRO A 303 15.62 11.55 2.32
N SER A 304 16.84 11.11 2.54
CA SER A 304 17.63 11.36 3.74
C SER A 304 19.00 11.95 3.39
N LYS A 305 19.77 12.40 4.39
CA LYS A 305 21.16 12.85 4.17
C LYS A 305 22.05 11.74 3.59
N GLU A 306 21.71 10.47 3.85
CA GLU A 306 22.49 9.32 3.41
C GLU A 306 21.87 8.63 2.19
N ASN A 307 20.57 8.82 1.97
CA ASN A 307 19.83 8.29 0.85
C ASN A 307 19.07 9.40 0.11
N TYR A 308 19.74 10.04 -0.85
CA TYR A 308 19.13 11.10 -1.67
C TYR A 308 18.15 10.58 -2.72
N ASP A 309 18.07 9.25 -2.92
CA ASP A 309 17.36 8.65 -4.03
C ASP A 309 16.33 7.62 -3.54
N PRO A 310 15.24 8.05 -2.90
CA PRO A 310 14.22 7.14 -2.37
C PRO A 310 13.60 6.33 -3.51
N ARG A 311 13.48 5.03 -3.30
CA ARG A 311 12.99 4.09 -4.32
C ARG A 311 11.83 3.26 -3.84
N TRP A 312 11.63 3.10 -2.55
CA TRP A 312 10.63 2.19 -2.02
C TRP A 312 9.28 2.87 -1.84
N LEU A 313 8.25 2.24 -2.41
CA LEU A 313 6.86 2.54 -2.14
C LEU A 313 6.19 1.25 -1.68
N TYR A 314 5.45 1.32 -0.57
CA TYR A 314 4.82 0.15 0.05
C TYR A 314 3.30 0.27 0.01
N THR A 315 2.64 -0.79 -0.47
CA THR A 315 1.21 -1.01 -0.27
C THR A 315 1.03 -1.96 0.91
N LEU A 316 0.26 -1.54 1.91
CA LEU A 316 0.14 -2.27 3.17
C LEU A 316 -1.20 -3.01 3.26
N GLY A 317 -1.19 -4.14 3.98
CA GLY A 317 -2.39 -4.88 4.35
C GLY A 317 -3.14 -4.22 5.51
N SER A 318 -2.45 -3.44 6.35
CA SER A 318 -3.00 -2.71 7.50
C SER A 318 -2.81 -1.20 7.36
N ASN A 319 -3.74 -0.42 7.91
CA ASN A 319 -3.67 1.05 7.88
C ASN A 319 -2.88 1.59 9.08
N ALA A 320 -2.63 2.89 9.13
CA ALA A 320 -1.93 3.55 10.25
C ALA A 320 -2.87 3.95 11.41
N ALA A 321 -4.00 3.26 11.61
CA ALA A 321 -4.94 3.60 12.68
C ALA A 321 -4.46 3.07 14.04
N ASP A 322 -4.76 3.82 15.12
CA ASP A 322 -4.30 3.51 16.47
C ASP A 322 -4.74 2.15 17.00
N THR A 323 -5.92 1.71 16.55
CA THR A 323 -6.52 0.42 16.91
C THR A 323 -6.35 -0.56 15.75
N GLN A 324 -5.23 -1.29 15.75
CA GLN A 324 -5.07 -2.44 14.87
C GLN A 324 -5.68 -3.68 15.51
N MET A 325 -6.37 -4.49 14.69
CA MET A 325 -6.73 -5.84 15.13
C MET A 325 -5.44 -6.66 15.33
N LEU A 326 -5.44 -7.52 16.35
CA LEU A 326 -4.32 -8.44 16.64
C LEU A 326 -4.26 -9.55 15.58
N ARG A 327 -3.81 -9.20 14.38
CA ARG A 327 -3.83 -10.03 13.19
C ARG A 327 -2.56 -9.77 12.40
N GLY A 328 -2.07 -10.79 11.71
CA GLY A 328 -0.97 -10.57 10.79
C GLY A 328 -1.38 -9.71 9.59
N ALA A 329 -0.43 -9.25 8.80
CA ALA A 329 -0.69 -8.48 7.58
C ALA A 329 0.36 -8.76 6.51
N ILE A 330 -0.01 -8.58 5.26
CA ILE A 330 0.93 -8.63 4.12
C ILE A 330 1.22 -7.22 3.66
N THR A 331 2.48 -6.90 3.43
CA THR A 331 2.92 -5.63 2.85
C THR A 331 3.82 -5.91 1.66
N ILE A 332 3.63 -5.18 0.56
CA ILE A 332 4.45 -5.31 -0.64
C ILE A 332 5.11 -3.97 -0.94
N GLY A 333 6.43 -3.97 -0.94
CA GLY A 333 7.27 -2.86 -1.38
C GLY A 333 7.69 -3.01 -2.83
N LEU A 334 7.55 -1.94 -3.59
CA LEU A 334 8.04 -1.79 -4.95
C LEU A 334 9.26 -0.85 -4.93
N LYS A 335 10.41 -1.34 -5.41
CA LYS A 335 11.60 -0.51 -5.56
C LYS A 335 11.62 0.16 -6.94
N ASN A 336 10.98 1.33 -7.04
CA ASN A 336 10.96 2.15 -8.25
C ASN A 336 10.96 3.64 -7.89
N LYS A 337 12.01 4.34 -8.30
CA LYS A 337 12.22 5.77 -8.00
C LYS A 337 11.13 6.63 -8.61
N GLU A 338 10.81 6.41 -9.88
CA GLU A 338 9.85 7.22 -10.62
C GLU A 338 8.46 7.12 -9.98
N ALA A 339 8.05 5.92 -9.56
CA ALA A 339 6.76 5.67 -8.95
C ALA A 339 6.68 6.28 -7.55
N ASN A 340 7.72 6.08 -6.73
CA ASN A 340 7.82 6.75 -5.43
C ASN A 340 7.71 8.28 -5.61
N MET A 341 8.42 8.85 -6.57
CA MET A 341 8.40 10.28 -6.86
C MET A 341 7.03 10.75 -7.35
N ALA A 342 6.37 10.02 -8.24
CA ALA A 342 5.02 10.33 -8.71
C ALA A 342 4.04 10.39 -7.53
N PHE A 343 4.04 9.38 -6.66
CA PHE A 343 3.23 9.38 -5.45
C PHE A 343 3.59 10.55 -4.52
N ARG A 344 4.87 10.86 -4.32
CA ARG A 344 5.27 12.00 -3.49
C ARG A 344 4.75 13.33 -4.06
N CYS A 345 4.92 13.58 -5.35
CA CYS A 345 4.41 14.81 -5.98
C CYS A 345 2.88 14.89 -5.98
N SER A 346 2.22 13.74 -6.08
CA SER A 346 0.76 13.61 -6.07
C SER A 346 0.13 13.65 -4.68
N LEU A 347 0.89 13.48 -3.60
CA LEU A 347 0.35 13.34 -2.24
C LEU A 347 0.77 14.45 -1.29
N LEU A 348 1.91 15.10 -1.52
CA LEU A 348 2.53 16.02 -0.57
C LEU A 348 1.98 17.45 -0.72
N LEU A 349 0.72 17.67 -0.36
CA LEU A 349 0.41 18.83 0.47
C LEU A 349 0.54 18.36 1.91
N LEU A 350 1.76 18.47 2.42
CA LEU A 350 2.05 18.26 3.83
C LEU A 350 1.40 19.38 4.63
N ASP A 351 0.15 19.18 5.00
CA ASP A 351 -0.52 19.99 6.00
C ASP A 351 0.03 19.59 7.36
N PHE A 352 1.18 20.15 7.74
CA PHE A 352 1.67 20.09 9.12
C PHE A 352 0.93 21.14 9.94
N GLU A 353 -0.39 21.06 9.99
CA GLU A 353 -1.17 21.84 10.94
C GLU A 353 -0.86 21.34 12.35
N GLY A 354 0.11 22.01 12.99
CA GLY A 354 0.34 22.03 14.42
C GLY A 354 1.11 20.86 15.02
N TYR A 355 2.03 21.21 15.92
CA TYR A 355 2.53 20.40 17.03
C TYR A 355 3.64 19.38 16.71
N TYR A 356 4.87 19.88 16.58
CA TYR A 356 6.06 19.07 16.85
C TYR A 356 6.29 19.06 18.37
N ARG A 357 6.17 17.93 19.05
CA ARG A 357 6.71 17.80 20.42
C ARG A 357 8.10 17.18 20.36
N ASN A 358 9.09 17.80 20.99
CA ASN A 358 10.42 17.18 21.06
C ASN A 358 10.41 15.96 22.02
N LYS A 359 11.51 15.21 22.08
CA LYS A 359 11.68 14.05 22.98
C LYS A 359 11.49 14.37 24.48
N LYS A 360 11.36 15.65 24.86
CA LYS A 360 11.06 16.12 26.23
C LYS A 360 9.59 16.54 26.41
N GLY A 361 8.75 16.35 25.39
CA GLY A 361 7.33 16.75 25.42
C GLY A 361 7.11 18.25 25.22
N GLU A 362 8.14 19.04 24.88
CA GLU A 362 7.99 20.47 24.62
C GLU A 362 7.39 20.69 23.24
N GLU A 363 6.35 21.50 23.20
CA GLU A 363 5.69 21.96 21.99
C GLU A 363 6.61 22.91 21.20
N ILE A 364 6.81 22.57 19.92
CA ILE A 364 7.48 23.40 18.93
C ILE A 364 6.38 23.90 18.02
N THR A 365 5.95 25.12 18.28
CA THR A 365 5.17 25.93 17.34
C THR A 365 6.12 26.38 16.25
N ILE A 366 5.77 26.13 14.99
CA ILE A 366 6.46 26.72 13.86
C ILE A 366 5.69 28.00 13.56
N ASP A 367 6.25 29.15 13.93
CA ASP A 367 5.64 30.45 13.69
C ASP A 367 5.49 30.71 12.18
N GLU A 368 4.27 31.03 11.79
CA GLU A 368 3.86 31.43 10.45
C GLU A 368 4.20 32.89 10.17
N ASP A 369 5.45 33.31 10.31
CA ASP A 369 5.83 34.62 9.79
C ASP A 369 6.01 34.51 8.26
N ASP A 370 5.08 35.15 7.54
CA ASP A 370 4.79 35.15 6.09
C ASP A 370 3.86 34.05 5.53
N GLY A 371 3.05 33.42 6.40
CA GLY A 371 1.75 32.88 5.99
C GLY A 371 1.77 31.71 4.98
N LYS A 372 2.74 30.79 5.12
CA LYS A 372 2.73 29.46 4.46
C LYS A 372 3.96 28.64 4.84
N LEU A 373 3.83 27.69 5.78
CA LEU A 373 4.77 26.55 5.85
C LEU A 373 4.44 25.56 4.73
N ILE A 374 4.62 26.00 3.49
CA ILE A 374 4.60 25.07 2.36
C ILE A 374 5.92 24.30 2.50
N PHE A 375 5.88 22.97 2.41
CA PHE A 375 6.95 22.25 1.71
C PHE A 375 6.97 22.82 0.28
N ARG A 376 7.51 24.03 0.13
CA ARG A 376 7.43 24.82 -1.10
C ARG A 376 8.27 24.03 -2.08
N GLN A 377 7.57 23.22 -2.86
CA GLN A 377 7.99 22.89 -4.19
C GLN A 377 9.25 22.00 -4.25
N VAL A 378 9.20 20.78 -3.67
CA VAL A 378 10.16 19.72 -4.04
C VAL A 378 9.78 19.06 -5.39
N CYS A 379 8.63 19.43 -5.96
CA CYS A 379 8.35 19.24 -7.39
C CYS A 379 8.18 20.65 -7.99
N ALA A 380 9.29 21.26 -8.41
CA ALA A 380 9.27 22.49 -9.19
C ALA A 380 8.53 22.20 -10.51
N SER A 381 7.27 22.63 -10.54
CA SER A 381 6.30 22.48 -11.63
C SER A 381 6.11 21.04 -12.11
N CYS A 382 5.07 20.38 -11.62
CA CYS A 382 4.34 19.44 -12.47
C CYS A 382 3.52 20.25 -13.48
N ASP A 383 4.20 20.96 -14.40
CA ASP A 383 3.51 21.44 -15.59
C ASP A 383 3.07 20.22 -16.38
N LYS A 384 1.89 20.29 -17.01
CA LYS A 384 1.23 19.18 -17.70
C LYS A 384 2.11 18.45 -18.74
N ASP A 385 3.27 19.01 -19.09
CA ASP A 385 4.20 18.51 -20.11
C ASP A 385 5.66 18.31 -19.66
N SER A 386 6.06 18.41 -18.37
CA SER A 386 7.50 18.25 -18.04
C SER A 386 7.86 17.62 -16.69
N ARG A 387 9.01 16.93 -16.74
CA ARG A 387 9.62 16.06 -15.72
C ARG A 387 9.79 16.80 -14.39
N CYS A 388 9.51 16.12 -13.27
CA CYS A 388 9.87 16.59 -11.95
C CYS A 388 11.40 16.72 -11.82
N THR A 389 11.93 17.93 -11.94
CA THR A 389 13.31 18.25 -11.58
C THR A 389 13.37 18.59 -10.09
N THR A 390 14.15 17.83 -9.33
CA THR A 390 14.31 18.02 -7.88
C THR A 390 15.49 18.94 -7.60
N GLU A 391 15.26 20.17 -7.14
CA GLU A 391 16.28 20.95 -6.41
C GLU A 391 15.99 20.83 -4.90
N PHE A 392 16.86 20.12 -4.17
CA PHE A 392 16.81 20.05 -2.70
C PHE A 392 17.65 21.17 -2.08
N LYS A 393 17.08 22.37 -1.93
CA LYS A 393 17.75 23.47 -1.21
C LYS A 393 17.35 23.56 0.28
N ASP A 394 16.15 23.12 0.67
CA ASP A 394 15.59 23.51 1.97
C ASP A 394 15.44 22.42 3.05
N TYR A 395 15.62 21.12 2.74
CA TYR A 395 15.53 20.07 3.76
C TYR A 395 16.67 20.15 4.79
N ASN A 396 17.90 20.45 4.32
CA ASN A 396 19.06 20.64 5.20
C ASN A 396 18.89 21.86 6.11
N VAL A 397 18.26 22.93 5.63
CA VAL A 397 18.00 24.14 6.42
C VAL A 397 17.09 23.84 7.60
N MET A 398 16.05 23.02 7.41
CA MET A 398 15.14 22.65 8.49
C MET A 398 15.80 21.72 9.51
N HIS A 399 16.49 20.67 9.05
CA HIS A 399 17.23 19.75 9.92
C HIS A 399 18.30 20.48 10.73
N ASP A 400 19.05 21.39 10.09
CA ASP A 400 20.13 22.13 10.76
C ASP A 400 19.59 23.24 11.67
N LYS A 401 18.43 23.86 11.37
CA LYS A 401 17.72 24.75 12.31
C LYS A 401 17.19 23.99 13.54
N VAL A 402 16.66 22.78 13.37
CA VAL A 402 16.21 21.93 14.49
C VAL A 402 17.41 21.48 15.32
N LYS A 403 18.53 21.10 14.69
CA LYS A 403 19.77 20.72 15.36
C LYS A 403 20.41 21.90 16.11
N ALA A 404 20.50 23.08 15.48
CA ALA A 404 21.03 24.29 16.10
C ALA A 404 20.20 24.73 17.33
N ARG A 405 18.86 24.64 17.26
CA ARG A 405 17.98 24.86 18.44
C ARG A 405 18.17 23.81 19.53
N ARG A 406 18.47 22.54 19.19
CA ARG A 406 18.80 21.48 20.17
C ARG A 406 20.13 21.77 20.88
N GLU A 407 21.10 22.34 20.18
CA GLU A 407 22.42 22.68 20.71
C GLU A 407 22.40 23.99 21.51
N SER A 408 21.60 24.98 21.11
CA SER A 408 21.46 26.24 21.85
C SER A 408 20.74 26.10 23.19
N LYS A 409 19.88 25.08 23.34
CA LYS A 409 19.20 24.73 24.60
C LYS A 409 20.03 23.85 25.55
N LYS A 410 21.23 23.41 25.12
CA LYS A 410 22.18 22.65 25.96
C LYS A 410 23.27 23.53 26.58
N LYS A 411 23.36 24.79 26.15
CA LYS A 411 24.07 25.87 26.85
C LYS A 411 23.07 26.58 27.74
#